data_AF-A0A672SCU5-F1
#
_entry.id   AF-A0A672SCU5-F1
#
_cell.length_a   1.000
_cell.length_b   1.000
_cell.length_c   1.000
_cell.angle_alpha   90.00
_cell.angle_beta   90.00
_cell.angle_gamma   90.00
#
_symmetry.space_group_name_H-M   'P 1'
#
loop_
_entity.id
_entity.type
_entity.pdbx_description
1 polymer ?
#
loop_
_entity_poly.entity_id
_entity_poly.type
_entity_poly.pdbx_seq_one_letter_code
_entity_poly.pdbx_strand_id
1 'polypeptide(L)'
;MGCFECCIKCLGGVPYASLVATILCFSGVALFCGCGHVALTGTVTMVENHFSRVTSDHATLTDVVQILQYIIYGIACFFFLYGIILLAEGFYTTSAVKEMHSEFKTTVCGRCISAMFVFLTYILGLGWLGIFGFSTVPVFLFYNMWTTCGAMKSPIANLTSVDNICVDVRQYGIIPWNATPGKACGSTLSDICNTSEFYLSYHLYIVACAGAGATVIALLIYVMATTYNFAVLKFKSYDHNHTTKF
;
A
#
# COMPACT_ATOMS: atom_id res chain seq x y z
N MET A 1 35.79 -1.21 31.56
CA MET A 1 34.88 -2.27 31.07
C MET A 1 33.40 -1.84 30.92
N GLY A 2 32.93 -0.68 31.44
CA GLY A 2 31.49 -0.35 31.42
C GLY A 2 30.84 0.24 30.15
N CYS A 3 31.60 0.80 29.20
CA CYS A 3 30.99 1.43 28.01
C CYS A 3 30.54 0.42 26.95
N PHE A 4 31.27 -0.69 26.81
CA PHE A 4 30.97 -1.74 25.83
C PHE A 4 29.75 -2.57 26.24
N GLU A 5 29.59 -2.89 27.53
CA GLU A 5 28.39 -3.57 28.05
C GLU A 5 27.14 -2.67 27.98
N CYS A 6 27.29 -1.37 28.18
CA CYS A 6 26.20 -0.41 27.99
C CYS A 6 25.80 -0.32 26.51
N CYS A 7 26.78 -0.31 25.59
CA CYS A 7 26.54 -0.33 24.15
C CYS A 7 25.84 -1.63 23.70
N ILE A 8 26.28 -2.79 24.19
CA ILE A 8 25.64 -4.08 23.89
C ILE A 8 24.21 -4.13 24.45
N LYS A 9 23.96 -3.62 25.65
CA LYS A 9 22.60 -3.51 26.22
C LYS A 9 21.71 -2.54 25.44
N CYS A 10 22.26 -1.42 24.94
CA CYS A 10 21.55 -0.48 24.08
C CYS A 10 21.23 -1.08 22.70
N LEU A 11 22.19 -1.78 22.07
CA LEU A 11 21.96 -2.49 20.80
C LEU A 11 20.92 -3.62 20.97
N GLY A 12 20.98 -4.37 22.08
CA GLY A 12 19.98 -5.39 22.41
C GLY A 12 18.59 -4.84 22.75
N GLY A 13 18.48 -3.54 23.04
CA GLY A 13 17.24 -2.84 23.33
C GLY A 13 16.49 -2.33 22.09
N VAL A 14 17.09 -2.38 20.90
CA VAL A 14 16.47 -1.89 19.67
C VAL A 14 15.46 -2.92 19.15
N PRO A 15 14.19 -2.54 18.90
CA PRO A 15 13.20 -3.41 18.27
C PRO A 15 13.47 -3.49 16.77
N TYR A 16 14.48 -4.27 16.36
CA TYR A 16 14.89 -4.39 14.96
C TYR A 16 13.72 -4.79 14.03
N ALA A 17 12.82 -5.64 14.50
CA ALA A 17 11.62 -6.01 13.76
C ALA A 17 10.69 -4.81 13.49
N SER A 18 10.38 -4.02 14.52
CA SER A 18 9.54 -2.82 14.39
C SER A 18 10.23 -1.74 13.54
N LEU A 19 11.56 -1.61 13.62
CA LEU A 19 12.33 -0.66 12.81
C LEU A 19 12.29 -1.03 11.32
N VAL A 20 12.55 -2.30 10.98
CA VAL A 20 12.44 -2.79 9.59
C VAL A 20 11.00 -2.65 9.08
N ALA A 21 10.01 -2.99 9.92
CA ALA A 21 8.60 -2.80 9.58
C ALA A 21 8.26 -1.33 9.34
N THR A 22 8.82 -0.38 10.10
CA THR A 22 8.60 1.05 9.90
C THR A 22 9.12 1.50 8.55
N ILE A 23 10.36 1.15 8.22
CA ILE A 23 10.99 1.51 6.95
C ILE A 23 10.19 0.94 5.77
N LEU A 24 9.81 -0.34 5.87
CA LEU A 24 9.02 -1.00 4.84
C LEU A 24 7.60 -0.43 4.71
N CYS A 25 6.98 -0.05 5.83
CA CYS A 25 5.67 0.59 5.84
C CYS A 25 5.72 1.96 5.17
N PHE A 26 6.73 2.77 5.51
CA PHE A 26 6.88 4.11 4.94
C PHE A 26 7.20 4.06 3.45
N SER A 27 8.10 3.16 3.03
CA SER A 27 8.38 2.99 1.60
C SER A 27 7.16 2.46 0.84
N GLY A 28 6.47 1.45 1.37
CA GLY A 28 5.27 0.88 0.76
C GLY A 28 4.13 1.91 0.59
N VAL A 29 3.83 2.67 1.65
CA VAL A 29 2.80 3.72 1.61
C VAL A 29 3.22 4.85 0.68
N ALA A 30 4.48 5.28 0.71
CA ALA A 30 4.98 6.32 -0.19
C ALA A 30 4.89 5.89 -1.67
N LEU A 31 5.23 4.64 -2.00
CA LEU A 31 5.10 4.10 -3.34
C LEU A 31 3.63 3.99 -3.76
N PHE A 32 2.76 3.44 -2.91
CA PHE A 32 1.33 3.34 -3.20
C PHE A 32 0.69 4.72 -3.41
N CYS A 33 0.90 5.65 -2.48
CA CYS A 33 0.31 6.98 -2.53
C CYS A 33 0.90 7.84 -3.66
N GLY A 34 2.23 7.87 -3.79
CA GLY A 34 2.90 8.69 -4.80
C GLY A 34 2.66 8.17 -6.21
N CYS A 35 2.92 6.87 -6.46
CA CYS A 35 2.72 6.29 -7.78
C CYS A 35 1.23 6.19 -8.13
N GLY A 36 0.38 5.84 -7.16
CA GLY A 36 -1.07 5.78 -7.35
C GLY A 36 -1.66 7.14 -7.74
N HIS A 37 -1.24 8.23 -7.09
CA HIS A 37 -1.71 9.58 -7.42
C HIS A 37 -1.39 9.94 -8.87
N VAL A 38 -0.14 9.77 -9.29
CA VAL A 38 0.30 10.12 -10.65
C VAL A 38 -0.34 9.19 -11.69
N ALA A 39 -0.50 7.89 -11.40
CA ALA A 39 -1.16 6.94 -12.28
C ALA A 39 -2.65 7.26 -12.48
N LEU A 40 -3.35 7.67 -11.42
CA LEU A 40 -4.74 8.12 -11.49
C LEU A 40 -4.88 9.37 -12.37
N THR A 41 -4.02 10.37 -12.18
CA THR A 41 -3.98 11.56 -13.05
C THR A 41 -3.71 11.17 -14.51
N GLY A 42 -2.73 10.29 -14.75
CA GLY A 42 -2.44 9.79 -16.10
C GLY A 42 -3.64 9.10 -16.74
N THR A 43 -4.42 8.34 -15.98
CA THR A 43 -5.63 7.66 -16.49
C THR A 43 -6.69 8.65 -16.96
N VAL A 44 -6.92 9.74 -16.22
CA VAL A 44 -7.85 10.81 -16.64
C VAL A 44 -7.37 11.46 -17.93
N THR A 45 -6.09 11.86 -17.98
CA THR A 45 -5.49 12.48 -19.17
C THR A 45 -5.58 11.58 -20.40
N MET A 46 -5.37 10.27 -20.24
CA MET A 46 -5.49 9.29 -21.33
C MET A 46 -6.93 9.19 -21.85
N VAL A 47 -7.90 9.19 -20.93
CA VAL A 47 -9.32 9.08 -21.26
C VAL A 47 -9.83 10.33 -21.97
N GLU A 48 -9.45 11.53 -21.50
CA GLU A 48 -9.80 12.82 -22.10
C GLU A 48 -9.20 13.00 -23.50
N ASN A 49 -7.95 12.60 -23.70
CA ASN A 49 -7.26 12.81 -24.97
C ASN A 49 -7.63 11.79 -26.04
N HIS A 50 -7.94 10.54 -25.66
CA HIS A 50 -8.04 9.43 -26.60
C HIS A 50 -9.40 8.72 -26.67
N PHE A 51 -10.24 8.76 -25.61
CA PHE A 51 -11.44 7.93 -25.55
C PHE A 51 -12.77 8.68 -25.59
N SER A 52 -12.86 9.85 -24.96
CA SER A 52 -13.96 10.78 -25.25
C SER A 52 -13.53 12.22 -24.93
N ARG A 53 -13.85 13.14 -25.84
CA ARG A 53 -13.62 14.58 -25.68
C ARG A 53 -14.83 15.28 -25.06
N VAL A 54 -15.91 14.54 -24.79
CA VAL A 54 -17.15 15.08 -24.24
C VAL A 54 -17.05 15.05 -22.73
N THR A 55 -16.99 16.24 -22.13
CA THR A 55 -16.77 16.42 -20.68
C THR A 55 -17.84 15.74 -19.82
N SER A 56 -19.06 15.55 -20.33
CA SER A 56 -20.13 14.85 -19.60
C SER A 56 -19.89 13.34 -19.43
N ASP A 57 -19.15 12.71 -20.34
CA ASP A 57 -18.95 11.25 -20.32
C ASP A 57 -17.91 10.83 -19.28
N HIS A 58 -16.99 11.74 -18.92
CA HIS A 58 -15.91 11.48 -17.96
C HIS A 58 -16.07 12.20 -16.62
N ALA A 59 -17.10 13.04 -16.47
CA ALA A 59 -17.32 13.78 -15.22
C ALA A 59 -17.35 12.86 -14.00
N THR A 60 -18.05 11.72 -14.08
CA THR A 60 -18.10 10.73 -13.01
C THR A 60 -16.76 10.07 -12.72
N LEU A 61 -15.93 9.86 -13.75
CA LEU A 61 -14.59 9.28 -13.61
C LEU A 61 -13.65 10.28 -12.92
N THR A 62 -13.67 11.54 -13.35
CA THR A 62 -12.86 12.61 -12.77
C THR A 62 -13.23 12.84 -11.30
N ASP A 63 -14.52 12.83 -10.96
CA ASP A 63 -14.98 12.92 -9.56
C ASP A 63 -14.47 11.74 -8.71
N VAL A 64 -14.57 10.51 -9.22
CA VAL A 64 -14.05 9.32 -8.51
C VAL A 64 -12.54 9.39 -8.33
N VAL A 65 -11.79 9.81 -9.35
CA VAL A 65 -10.33 9.97 -9.28
C VAL A 65 -9.95 11.03 -8.25
N GLN A 66 -10.65 12.17 -8.23
CA GLN A 66 -10.42 13.21 -7.24
C GLN A 66 -10.67 12.72 -5.81
N ILE A 67 -11.76 11.96 -5.58
CA ILE A 67 -12.04 11.34 -4.28
C ILE A 67 -10.91 10.38 -3.87
N LEU A 68 -10.43 9.54 -4.80
CA LEU A 68 -9.31 8.63 -4.53
C LEU A 68 -8.01 9.37 -4.19
N GLN A 69 -7.72 10.48 -4.86
CA GLN A 69 -6.55 11.31 -4.56
C GLN A 69 -6.63 11.93 -3.15
N TYR A 70 -7.81 12.43 -2.73
CA TYR A 70 -8.00 12.92 -1.37
C TYR A 70 -7.80 11.82 -0.32
N ILE A 71 -8.30 10.61 -0.59
CA ILE A 71 -8.09 9.44 0.28
C ILE A 71 -6.60 9.12 0.39
N ILE A 72 -5.86 9.14 -0.73
CA ILE A 72 -4.41 8.89 -0.76
C ILE A 72 -3.64 9.85 0.15
N TYR A 73 -3.99 11.15 0.16
CA TYR A 73 -3.34 12.12 1.03
C TYR A 73 -3.66 11.89 2.51
N GLY A 74 -4.91 11.56 2.83
CA GLY A 74 -5.31 11.23 4.21
C GLY A 74 -4.59 9.99 4.74
N ILE A 75 -4.49 8.95 3.90
CA ILE A 75 -3.80 7.69 4.22
C ILE A 75 -2.31 7.92 4.46
N ALA A 76 -1.64 8.72 3.62
CA ALA A 76 -0.21 9.00 3.76
C ALA A 76 0.12 9.62 5.14
N CYS A 77 -0.64 10.64 5.54
CA CYS A 77 -0.47 11.30 6.83
C CYS A 77 -0.77 10.37 8.01
N PHE A 78 -1.87 9.60 7.92
CA PHE A 78 -2.27 8.65 8.96
C PHE A 78 -1.19 7.58 9.20
N PHE A 79 -0.69 6.94 8.14
CA PHE A 79 0.32 5.89 8.25
C PHE A 79 1.68 6.41 8.70
N PHE A 80 2.02 7.65 8.34
CA PHE A 80 3.24 8.28 8.84
C PHE A 80 3.21 8.45 10.36
N LEU A 81 2.13 9.05 10.89
CA LEU A 81 1.95 9.22 12.33
C LEU A 81 1.82 7.87 13.05
N TYR A 82 1.02 6.95 12.49
CA TYR A 82 0.80 5.64 13.09
C TYR A 82 2.07 4.80 13.12
N GLY A 83 2.90 4.84 12.07
CA GLY A 83 4.18 4.15 12.04
C GLY A 83 5.16 4.67 13.10
N ILE A 84 5.22 5.99 13.33
CA ILE A 84 6.02 6.56 14.43
C ILE A 84 5.53 6.05 15.79
N ILE A 85 4.22 6.01 16.00
CA ILE A 85 3.61 5.53 17.26
C ILE A 85 3.92 4.04 17.46
N LEU A 86 3.82 3.20 16.42
CA LEU A 86 4.16 1.78 16.49
C LEU A 86 5.64 1.54 16.73
N LEU A 87 6.51 2.35 16.12
CA LEU A 87 7.95 2.29 16.40
C LEU A 87 8.24 2.64 17.85
N ALA A 88 7.64 3.73 18.35
CA ALA A 88 7.75 4.13 19.75
C ALA A 88 7.24 3.03 20.69
N GLU A 89 6.08 2.43 20.40
CA GLU A 89 5.56 1.28 21.15
C GLU A 89 6.58 0.14 21.20
N GLY A 90 7.19 -0.21 20.06
CA GLY A 90 8.22 -1.25 19.99
C GLY A 90 9.41 -0.97 20.91
N PHE A 91 9.88 0.28 20.99
CA PHE A 91 10.94 0.66 21.91
C PHE A 91 10.48 0.57 23.38
N TYR A 92 9.27 1.03 23.68
CA TYR A 92 8.72 1.02 25.05
C TYR A 92 8.34 -0.39 25.54
N THR A 93 7.97 -1.30 24.64
CA THR A 93 7.55 -2.66 25.00
C THR A 93 8.67 -3.69 24.97
N THR A 94 9.80 -3.37 24.33
CA THR A 94 10.98 -4.24 24.32
C THR A 94 11.45 -4.55 25.75
N SER A 95 11.54 -5.84 26.07
CA SER A 95 11.85 -6.33 27.41
C SER A 95 13.21 -5.88 27.93
N ALA A 96 14.19 -5.65 27.06
CA ALA A 96 15.51 -5.12 27.42
C ALA A 96 15.46 -3.65 27.88
N VAL A 97 14.59 -2.83 27.29
CA VAL A 97 14.40 -1.42 27.69
C VAL A 97 13.69 -1.33 29.05
N LYS A 98 12.68 -2.17 29.28
CA LYS A 98 11.99 -2.24 30.58
C LYS A 98 12.88 -2.74 31.71
N GLU A 99 13.86 -3.57 31.41
CA GLU A 99 14.82 -4.08 32.41
C GLU A 99 15.87 -3.01 32.80
N MET A 100 16.18 -2.08 31.89
CA MET A 100 17.05 -0.92 32.19
C MET A 100 16.32 0.24 32.92
N HIS A 101 15.00 0.32 32.83
CA HIS A 101 14.17 1.25 33.61
C HIS A 101 13.39 0.49 34.70
N SER A 102 14.11 0.11 35.76
CA SER A 102 13.70 -0.74 36.88
C SER A 102 12.50 -0.29 37.72
N GLU A 103 11.66 0.66 37.28
CA GLU A 103 10.61 1.26 38.11
C GLU A 103 9.24 1.49 37.46
N PHE A 104 9.05 1.19 36.17
CA PHE A 104 7.69 1.26 35.62
C PHE A 104 6.90 0.01 35.99
N LYS A 105 6.28 0.03 37.18
CA LYS A 105 5.12 -0.83 37.51
C LYS A 105 4.17 -0.75 36.31
N THR A 106 4.08 -1.83 35.53
CA THR A 106 3.15 -1.91 34.41
C THR A 106 1.74 -1.95 34.98
N THR A 107 1.15 -0.77 35.18
CA THR A 107 -0.25 -0.62 35.56
C THR A 107 -1.10 -1.30 34.50
N VAL A 108 -2.23 -1.88 34.91
CA VAL A 108 -3.19 -2.60 34.05
C VAL A 108 -3.53 -1.81 32.77
N CYS A 109 -3.52 -0.47 32.85
CA CYS A 109 -3.70 0.46 31.73
C CYS A 109 -2.70 0.27 30.57
N GLY A 110 -1.40 0.09 30.85
CA GLY A 110 -0.38 -0.09 29.80
C GLY A 110 -0.55 -1.38 29.00
N ARG A 111 -1.13 -2.42 29.60
CA ARG A 111 -1.44 -3.69 28.94
C ARG A 111 -2.67 -3.57 28.03
N CYS A 112 -3.68 -2.84 28.48
CA CYS A 112 -4.84 -2.50 27.64
C CYS A 112 -4.41 -1.68 26.42
N ILE A 113 -3.52 -0.70 26.60
CA ILE A 113 -3.01 0.13 25.50
C ILE A 113 -2.25 -0.72 24.46
N SER A 114 -1.32 -1.58 24.88
CA SER A 114 -0.59 -2.46 23.95
C SER A 114 -1.53 -3.45 23.23
N ALA A 115 -2.54 -4.00 23.93
CA ALA A 115 -3.57 -4.83 23.31
C ALA A 115 -4.39 -4.07 22.26
N MET A 116 -4.72 -2.80 22.51
CA MET A 116 -5.41 -1.96 21.53
C MET A 116 -4.57 -1.73 20.28
N PHE A 117 -3.24 -1.53 20.41
CA PHE A 117 -2.36 -1.41 19.26
C PHE A 117 -2.30 -2.68 18.42
N VAL A 118 -2.23 -3.86 19.04
CA VAL A 118 -2.30 -5.15 18.33
C VAL A 118 -3.60 -5.27 17.55
N PHE A 119 -4.74 -4.97 18.19
CA PHE A 119 -6.06 -5.03 17.55
C PHE A 119 -6.17 -4.05 16.38
N LEU A 120 -5.77 -2.79 16.58
CA LEU A 120 -5.81 -1.76 15.52
C LEU A 120 -4.91 -2.12 14.35
N THR A 121 -3.68 -2.59 14.60
CA THR A 121 -2.74 -2.98 13.54
C THR A 121 -3.30 -4.15 12.73
N TYR A 122 -3.97 -5.10 13.40
CA TYR A 122 -4.61 -6.23 12.75
C TYR A 122 -5.75 -5.80 11.80
N ILE A 123 -6.66 -4.94 12.27
CA ILE A 123 -7.75 -4.41 11.44
C ILE A 123 -7.20 -3.59 10.25
N LEU A 124 -6.16 -2.79 10.48
CA LEU A 124 -5.46 -2.07 9.41
C LEU A 124 -4.84 -3.03 8.39
N GLY A 125 -4.22 -4.13 8.85
CA GLY A 125 -3.68 -5.17 7.98
C GLY A 125 -4.75 -5.80 7.08
N LEU A 126 -5.93 -6.10 7.63
CA LEU A 126 -7.07 -6.61 6.85
C LEU A 126 -7.59 -5.59 5.84
N GLY A 127 -7.73 -4.32 6.25
CA GLY A 127 -8.12 -3.25 5.34
C GLY A 127 -7.12 -3.08 4.20
N TRP A 128 -5.83 -3.18 4.48
CA TRP A 128 -4.77 -3.01 3.50
C TRP A 128 -4.64 -4.21 2.55
N LEU A 129 -4.99 -5.42 3.00
CA LEU A 129 -5.17 -6.57 2.10
C LEU A 129 -6.26 -6.33 1.05
N GLY A 130 -7.36 -5.68 1.47
CA GLY A 130 -8.40 -5.24 0.53
C GLY A 130 -7.87 -4.24 -0.50
N ILE A 131 -7.13 -3.22 -0.05
CA ILE A 131 -6.51 -2.21 -0.93
C ILE A 131 -5.54 -2.86 -1.92
N PHE A 132 -4.70 -3.81 -1.44
CA PHE A 132 -3.81 -4.57 -2.31
C PHE A 132 -4.62 -5.33 -3.38
N GLY A 133 -5.69 -6.03 -3.00
CA GLY A 133 -6.58 -6.71 -3.93
C GLY A 133 -7.19 -5.77 -4.97
N PHE A 134 -7.77 -4.64 -4.55
CA PHE A 134 -8.36 -3.66 -5.48
C PHE A 134 -7.31 -3.01 -6.38
N SER A 135 -6.08 -2.80 -5.91
CA SER A 135 -4.99 -2.23 -6.71
C SER A 135 -4.54 -3.13 -7.87
N THR A 136 -4.84 -4.43 -7.83
CA THR A 136 -4.58 -5.35 -8.95
C THR A 136 -5.50 -5.12 -10.15
N VAL A 137 -6.68 -4.54 -9.93
CA VAL A 137 -7.66 -4.25 -11.01
C VAL A 137 -7.05 -3.34 -12.07
N PRO A 138 -6.59 -2.11 -11.77
CA PRO A 138 -5.98 -1.25 -12.80
C PRO A 138 -4.73 -1.87 -13.41
N VAL A 139 -3.91 -2.62 -12.66
CA VAL A 139 -2.76 -3.35 -13.21
C VAL A 139 -3.21 -4.34 -14.29
N PHE A 140 -4.27 -5.12 -14.01
CA PHE A 140 -4.83 -6.05 -14.98
C PHE A 140 -5.36 -5.34 -16.23
N LEU A 141 -6.03 -4.19 -16.08
CA LEU A 141 -6.52 -3.41 -17.22
C LEU A 141 -5.38 -2.97 -18.15
N PHE A 142 -4.37 -2.30 -17.59
CA PHE A 142 -3.24 -1.82 -18.38
C PHE A 142 -2.40 -2.98 -18.93
N TYR A 143 -2.33 -4.12 -18.25
CA TYR A 143 -1.68 -5.33 -18.77
C TYR A 143 -2.40 -5.89 -20.01
N ASN A 144 -3.73 -5.95 -20.01
CA ASN A 144 -4.51 -6.37 -21.18
C ASN A 144 -4.34 -5.39 -22.35
N MET A 145 -4.30 -4.09 -22.07
CA MET A 145 -4.00 -3.09 -23.09
C MET A 145 -2.58 -3.25 -23.66
N TRP A 146 -1.58 -3.43 -22.81
CA TRP A 146 -0.17 -3.61 -23.21
C TRP A 146 0.03 -4.88 -24.06
N THR A 147 -0.56 -5.99 -23.66
CA THR A 147 -0.49 -7.25 -24.43
C THR A 147 -1.19 -7.12 -25.79
N THR A 148 -2.31 -6.39 -25.85
CA THR A 148 -2.98 -6.06 -27.12
C THR A 148 -2.11 -5.15 -28.01
N CYS A 149 -1.42 -4.17 -27.43
CA CYS A 149 -0.41 -3.36 -28.14
C CYS A 149 0.70 -4.23 -28.75
N GLY A 150 1.21 -5.21 -27.99
CA GLY A 150 2.22 -6.15 -28.45
C GLY A 150 1.73 -7.03 -29.60
N ALA A 151 0.47 -7.49 -29.54
CA ALA A 151 -0.15 -8.28 -30.59
C ALA A 151 -0.26 -7.50 -31.93
N MET A 152 -0.60 -6.21 -31.88
CA MET A 152 -0.68 -5.36 -33.07
C MET A 152 0.68 -5.17 -33.77
N LYS A 153 1.78 -5.15 -33.00
CA LYS A 153 3.14 -4.99 -33.55
C LYS A 153 3.73 -6.30 -34.10
N SER A 154 3.04 -7.44 -33.92
CA SER A 154 3.54 -8.74 -34.35
C SER A 154 3.40 -8.94 -35.87
N PRO A 155 4.38 -9.58 -36.55
CA PRO A 155 4.36 -9.76 -38.01
C PRO A 155 3.23 -10.66 -38.53
N ILE A 156 2.47 -11.30 -37.64
CA ILE A 156 1.29 -12.14 -37.94
C ILE A 156 0.04 -11.27 -38.18
N ALA A 157 0.02 -10.02 -37.69
CA ALA A 157 -1.09 -9.07 -37.86
C ALA A 157 -1.25 -8.57 -39.31
N ASN A 158 -0.29 -8.85 -40.19
CA ASN A 158 -0.36 -8.54 -41.63
C ASN A 158 -1.41 -9.39 -42.39
N LEU A 159 -1.99 -10.43 -41.78
CA LEU A 159 -2.85 -11.37 -42.51
C LEU A 159 -4.35 -11.10 -42.35
N THR A 160 -4.82 -10.45 -41.28
CA THR A 160 -6.25 -10.13 -41.09
C THR A 160 -6.45 -8.91 -40.18
N SER A 161 -6.46 -7.72 -40.81
CA SER A 161 -7.05 -6.47 -40.30
C SER A 161 -6.68 -6.02 -38.87
N VAL A 162 -5.61 -5.23 -38.75
CA VAL A 162 -5.25 -4.48 -37.53
C VAL A 162 -6.43 -3.62 -37.02
N ASP A 163 -7.33 -3.20 -37.90
CA ASP A 163 -8.56 -2.45 -37.57
C ASP A 163 -9.59 -3.24 -36.74
N ASN A 164 -9.50 -4.57 -36.69
CA ASN A 164 -10.40 -5.41 -35.90
C ASN A 164 -9.91 -5.61 -34.45
N ILE A 165 -8.70 -5.19 -34.12
CA ILE A 165 -8.15 -5.26 -32.77
C ILE A 165 -8.54 -3.97 -32.04
N CYS A 166 -9.45 -4.09 -31.07
CA CYS A 166 -10.01 -2.97 -30.32
C CYS A 166 -9.92 -3.22 -28.81
N VAL A 167 -9.61 -2.17 -28.06
CA VAL A 167 -9.82 -2.12 -26.61
C VAL A 167 -11.08 -1.31 -26.33
N ASP A 168 -12.05 -1.93 -25.66
CA ASP A 168 -13.26 -1.27 -25.19
C ASP A 168 -13.16 -0.98 -23.68
N VAL A 169 -12.98 0.29 -23.33
CA VAL A 169 -12.82 0.74 -21.94
C VAL A 169 -14.14 0.77 -21.18
N ARG A 170 -15.29 0.67 -21.87
CA ARG A 170 -16.63 0.61 -21.25
C ARG A 170 -16.87 -0.72 -20.55
N GLN A 171 -16.24 -1.80 -21.02
CA GLN A 171 -16.31 -3.12 -20.39
C GLN A 171 -15.73 -3.13 -18.97
N TYR A 172 -14.83 -2.19 -18.69
CA TYR A 172 -14.18 -2.04 -17.40
C TYR A 172 -14.86 -1.00 -16.49
N GLY A 173 -15.98 -0.42 -16.93
CA GLY A 173 -16.76 0.56 -16.16
C GLY A 173 -16.08 1.92 -16.01
N ILE A 174 -15.05 2.22 -16.80
CA ILE A 174 -14.32 3.50 -16.76
C ILE A 174 -15.19 4.64 -17.32
N ILE A 175 -15.99 4.34 -18.35
CA ILE A 175 -16.82 5.31 -19.08
C ILE A 175 -18.22 4.69 -19.32
N PRO A 176 -19.32 5.45 -19.26
CA PRO A 176 -20.66 4.95 -19.56
C PRO A 176 -20.77 4.36 -20.98
N TRP A 177 -21.68 3.39 -21.14
CA TRP A 177 -21.95 2.71 -22.42
C TRP A 177 -22.37 3.66 -23.55
N ASN A 178 -22.92 4.82 -23.20
CA ASN A 178 -23.35 5.87 -24.12
C ASN A 178 -22.20 6.71 -24.70
N ALA A 179 -20.97 6.58 -24.18
CA ALA A 179 -19.85 7.36 -24.68
C ALA A 179 -19.39 6.86 -26.05
N THR A 180 -19.23 7.81 -26.98
CA THR A 180 -18.72 7.59 -28.32
C THR A 180 -17.41 8.38 -28.51
N PRO A 181 -16.31 7.76 -28.96
CA PRO A 181 -16.19 6.40 -29.49
C PRO A 181 -16.14 5.28 -28.43
N GLY A 182 -15.67 5.53 -27.20
CA GLY A 182 -15.68 4.54 -26.09
C GLY A 182 -14.81 3.28 -26.27
N LYS A 183 -14.32 3.03 -27.48
CA LYS A 183 -13.38 1.99 -27.87
C LYS A 183 -12.28 2.59 -28.74
N ALA A 184 -11.05 2.08 -28.60
CA ALA A 184 -9.93 2.44 -29.46
C ALA A 184 -9.49 1.22 -30.27
N CYS A 185 -9.40 1.38 -31.60
CA CYS A 185 -9.09 0.30 -32.54
C CYS A 185 -7.94 0.71 -33.47
N GLY A 186 -7.21 -0.27 -34.01
CA GLY A 186 -6.27 -0.09 -35.11
C GLY A 186 -5.24 1.03 -34.88
N SER A 187 -5.20 2.01 -35.79
CA SER A 187 -4.26 3.15 -35.74
C SER A 187 -4.40 4.00 -34.47
N THR A 188 -5.62 4.26 -33.99
CA THR A 188 -5.86 5.01 -32.74
C THR A 188 -5.33 4.26 -31.52
N LEU A 189 -5.47 2.93 -31.50
CA LEU A 189 -4.88 2.11 -30.44
C LEU A 189 -3.35 2.09 -30.55
N SER A 190 -2.79 2.01 -31.76
CA SER A 190 -1.35 2.10 -31.98
C SER A 190 -0.75 3.42 -31.49
N ASP A 191 -1.44 4.54 -31.70
CA ASP A 191 -1.01 5.85 -31.20
C ASP A 191 -0.97 5.88 -29.68
N ILE A 192 -2.03 5.39 -29.02
CA ILE A 192 -2.12 5.22 -27.55
C ILE A 192 -0.95 4.37 -27.03
N CYS A 193 -0.70 3.23 -27.67
CA CYS A 193 0.38 2.31 -27.29
C CYS A 193 1.78 2.93 -27.40
N ASN A 194 1.96 3.93 -28.27
CA ASN A 194 3.23 4.61 -28.49
C ASN A 194 3.40 5.88 -27.64
N THR A 195 2.37 6.27 -26.88
CA THR A 195 2.48 7.40 -25.95
C THR A 195 3.31 7.03 -24.72
N SER A 196 4.16 7.97 -24.29
CA SER A 196 4.90 7.85 -23.03
C SER A 196 3.98 7.83 -21.81
N GLU A 197 2.82 8.48 -21.89
CA GLU A 197 1.81 8.55 -20.82
C GLU A 197 1.25 7.16 -20.46
N PHE A 198 0.93 6.34 -21.47
CA PHE A 198 0.45 4.97 -21.27
C PHE A 198 1.53 4.09 -20.62
N TYR A 199 2.75 4.12 -21.16
CA TYR A 199 3.88 3.34 -20.65
C TYR A 199 4.22 3.71 -19.20
N LEU A 200 4.26 5.01 -18.91
CA LEU A 200 4.52 5.54 -17.57
C LEU A 200 3.41 5.08 -16.62
N SER A 201 2.14 5.34 -16.95
CA SER A 201 0.99 4.98 -16.10
C SER A 201 0.95 3.49 -15.77
N TYR A 202 1.23 2.62 -16.73
CA TYR A 202 1.31 1.17 -16.52
C TYR A 202 2.35 0.79 -15.46
N HIS A 203 3.57 1.31 -15.58
CA HIS A 203 4.63 1.04 -14.60
C HIS A 203 4.31 1.63 -13.22
N LEU A 204 3.71 2.83 -13.16
CA LEU A 204 3.29 3.40 -11.88
C LEU A 204 2.21 2.56 -11.20
N TYR A 205 1.27 1.97 -11.92
CA TYR A 205 0.28 1.06 -11.33
C TYR A 205 0.92 -0.21 -10.75
N ILE A 206 1.93 -0.78 -11.44
CA ILE A 206 2.69 -1.92 -10.91
C ILE A 206 3.43 -1.54 -9.62
N VAL A 207 4.14 -0.40 -9.64
CA VAL A 207 4.89 0.08 -8.47
C VAL A 207 3.94 0.42 -7.32
N ALA A 208 2.78 1.00 -7.58
CA ALA A 208 1.75 1.26 -6.57
C ALA A 208 1.24 -0.05 -5.96
N CYS A 209 0.92 -1.05 -6.78
CA CYS A 209 0.49 -2.38 -6.31
C CYS A 209 1.57 -3.08 -5.48
N ALA A 210 2.84 -2.99 -5.89
CA ALA A 210 3.97 -3.49 -5.12
C ALA A 210 4.14 -2.75 -3.78
N GLY A 211 3.94 -1.43 -3.77
CA GLY A 211 3.92 -0.61 -2.57
C GLY A 211 2.81 -1.04 -1.59
N ALA A 212 1.60 -1.28 -2.10
CA ALA A 212 0.50 -1.81 -1.29
C ALA A 212 0.88 -3.17 -0.66
N GLY A 213 1.46 -4.09 -1.44
CA GLY A 213 1.95 -5.38 -0.94
C GLY A 213 3.05 -5.24 0.12
N ALA A 214 4.00 -4.33 -0.07
CA ALA A 214 5.06 -4.04 0.90
C ALA A 214 4.47 -3.55 2.24
N THR A 215 3.45 -2.69 2.20
CA THR A 215 2.76 -2.24 3.41
C THR A 215 1.97 -3.36 4.10
N VAL A 216 1.35 -4.30 3.36
CA VAL A 216 0.76 -5.52 3.97
C VAL A 216 1.83 -6.28 4.75
N ILE A 217 2.99 -6.54 4.13
CA ILE A 217 4.08 -7.26 4.77
C ILE A 217 4.56 -6.50 6.02
N ALA A 218 4.70 -5.17 5.94
CA ALA A 218 5.08 -4.35 7.08
C ALA A 218 4.08 -4.45 8.24
N LEU A 219 2.77 -4.37 7.95
CA LEU A 219 1.72 -4.53 8.96
C LEU A 219 1.72 -5.92 9.59
N LEU A 220 1.99 -6.97 8.81
CA LEU A 220 2.16 -8.33 9.34
C LEU A 220 3.37 -8.41 10.29
N ILE A 221 4.50 -7.80 9.94
CA ILE A 221 5.68 -7.75 10.82
C ILE A 221 5.33 -7.00 12.11
N TYR A 222 4.60 -5.88 12.04
CA TYR A 222 4.14 -5.17 13.23
C TYR A 222 3.22 -6.02 14.10
N VAL A 223 2.24 -6.73 13.52
CA VAL A 223 1.37 -7.64 14.29
C VAL A 223 2.19 -8.71 14.99
N MET A 224 3.15 -9.33 14.29
CA MET A 224 4.02 -10.35 14.90
C MET A 224 4.87 -9.78 16.05
N ALA A 225 5.52 -8.63 15.84
CA ALA A 225 6.38 -8.00 16.83
C ALA A 225 5.60 -7.51 18.07
N THR A 226 4.49 -6.82 17.86
CA THR A 226 3.63 -6.32 18.95
C THR A 226 2.98 -7.47 19.73
N THR A 227 2.53 -8.53 19.06
CA THR A 227 1.97 -9.72 19.72
C THR A 227 3.02 -10.45 20.55
N TYR A 228 4.24 -10.59 20.03
CA TYR A 228 5.36 -11.17 20.78
C TYR A 228 5.65 -10.37 22.06
N ASN A 229 5.79 -9.04 21.92
CA ASN A 229 6.04 -8.16 23.06
C ASN A 229 4.90 -8.23 24.08
N PHE A 230 3.64 -8.23 23.63
CA PHE A 230 2.48 -8.40 24.49
C PHE A 230 2.50 -9.74 25.25
N ALA A 231 2.83 -10.84 24.58
CA ALA A 231 2.92 -12.17 25.20
C ALA A 231 4.03 -12.22 26.26
N VAL A 232 5.23 -11.72 25.96
CA VAL A 232 6.36 -11.65 26.91
C VAL A 232 5.99 -10.83 28.14
N LEU A 233 5.31 -9.69 27.96
CA LEU A 233 4.83 -8.85 29.06
C LEU A 233 3.81 -9.57 29.93
N LYS A 234 2.93 -10.37 29.32
CA LYS A 234 1.97 -11.21 30.05
C LYS A 234 2.69 -12.24 30.90
N PHE A 235 3.67 -12.97 30.35
CA PHE A 235 4.44 -13.99 31.08
C PHE A 235 5.23 -13.40 32.27
N LYS A 236 6.01 -12.32 32.06
CA LYS A 236 6.76 -11.68 33.16
C LYS A 236 5.85 -11.20 34.31
N SER A 237 4.64 -10.76 33.99
CA SER A 237 3.66 -10.36 35.02
C SER A 237 3.07 -11.53 35.81
N TYR A 238 2.88 -12.70 35.17
CA TYR A 238 2.44 -13.90 35.89
C TYR A 238 3.49 -14.32 36.92
N ASP A 239 4.77 -14.28 36.53
CA ASP A 239 5.88 -14.68 37.39
C ASP A 239 6.04 -13.74 38.60
N HIS A 240 5.92 -12.42 38.40
CA HIS A 240 5.94 -11.44 39.50
C HIS A 240 4.77 -11.63 40.48
N ASN A 241 3.58 -11.99 40.00
CA ASN A 241 2.42 -12.24 40.87
C ASN A 241 2.55 -13.55 41.67
N HIS A 242 3.34 -14.51 41.18
CA HIS A 242 3.63 -15.76 41.91
C HIS A 242 4.74 -15.59 42.96
N THR A 243 5.76 -14.78 42.68
CA THR A 243 6.86 -14.50 43.62
C THR A 243 6.48 -13.55 44.76
N THR A 244 5.48 -12.67 44.58
CA THR A 244 4.99 -11.76 45.64
C THR A 244 3.94 -12.35 46.57
N LYS A 245 3.56 -13.62 46.38
CA LYS A 245 2.59 -14.33 47.24
C LYS A 245 3.24 -15.22 48.32
N PHE A 246 4.55 -15.14 48.50
CA PHE A 246 5.30 -15.77 49.58
C PHE A 246 5.97 -14.72 50.46
#